data_AF-A0AAW9KK53-F1
#
_entry.id   AF-A0AAW9KK53-F1
#
_cell.length_a   1.000
_cell.length_b   1.000
_cell.length_c   1.000
_cell.angle_alpha   90.00
_cell.angle_beta   90.00
_cell.angle_gamma   90.00
#
_symmetry.space_group_name_H-M   'P 1'
#
loop_
_entity.id
_entity.type
_entity.pdbx_description
1 polymer ?
#
loop_
_entity_poly.entity_id
_entity_poly.type
_entity_poly.pdbx_seq_one_letter_code
_entity_poly.pdbx_strand_id
1 'polypeptide(L)'
;QIPTIFFNSHDMGRSISRFNPKGDLNGIEKAMAALLLTSYGVPFMYFGEEIGMKDLLCFDIKKMNDIQGITKYKLELEKGKTESEALISANKSSRDKSRSPMQWNNSKYYGFSSVEPWINIEDKLDDTNVEKCLQDNNSILK
;
A
#
# COMPACT_ATOMS: atom_id res chain seq x y z
N GLN A 1 -26.75 -15.23 -5.05
CA GLN A 1 -25.86 -14.54 -4.11
C GLN A 1 -25.30 -13.30 -4.81
N ILE A 2 -25.28 -12.13 -4.17
CA ILE A 2 -24.65 -10.92 -4.73
C ILE A 2 -23.17 -10.95 -4.32
N PRO A 3 -22.22 -10.78 -5.26
CA PRO A 3 -20.79 -10.79 -4.92
C PRO A 3 -20.39 -9.51 -4.18
N THR A 4 -19.40 -9.61 -3.30
CA THR A 4 -18.65 -8.45 -2.79
C THR A 4 -17.45 -8.24 -3.70
N ILE A 5 -17.28 -7.02 -4.19
CA ILE A 5 -16.17 -6.65 -5.07
C ILE A 5 -15.20 -5.81 -4.27
N PHE A 6 -13.93 -6.20 -4.27
CA PHE A 6 -12.87 -5.48 -3.59
C PHE A 6 -11.58 -5.65 -4.37
N PHE A 7 -10.74 -4.62 -4.35
CA PHE A 7 -9.39 -4.71 -4.89
C PHE A 7 -8.33 -4.72 -3.81
N ASN A 8 -8.61 -4.23 -2.60
CA ASN A 8 -7.64 -4.26 -1.51
C ASN A 8 -8.18 -4.80 -0.21
N SER A 9 -7.25 -5.19 0.64
CA SER A 9 -7.45 -5.56 2.03
C SER A 9 -6.12 -5.41 2.76
N HIS A 10 -6.16 -5.60 4.08
CA HIS A 10 -4.98 -5.60 4.96
C HIS A 10 -4.04 -6.80 4.77
N ASP A 11 -4.37 -7.75 3.89
CA ASP A 11 -3.57 -8.95 3.61
C ASP A 11 -2.94 -8.96 2.21
N MET A 12 -3.21 -7.96 1.38
CA MET A 12 -2.70 -7.88 0.01
C MET A 12 -2.12 -6.50 -0.31
N GLY A 13 -1.24 -6.44 -1.32
CA GLY A 13 -0.64 -5.16 -1.74
C GLY A 13 -1.67 -4.20 -2.28
N ARG A 14 -1.40 -2.91 -2.17
CA ARG A 14 -2.20 -1.85 -2.76
C ARG A 14 -2.36 -2.10 -4.25
N SER A 15 -3.58 -1.98 -4.72
CA SER A 15 -3.97 -2.30 -6.08
C SER A 15 -3.16 -1.50 -7.10
N ILE A 16 -2.89 -0.22 -6.83
CA ILE A 16 -2.08 0.65 -7.68
C ILE A 16 -0.68 0.08 -7.86
N SER A 17 -0.03 -0.38 -6.78
CA SER A 17 1.28 -1.03 -6.87
C SER A 17 1.26 -2.37 -7.59
N ARG A 18 0.16 -3.12 -7.52
CA ARG A 18 0.03 -4.41 -8.23
C ARG A 18 -0.26 -4.25 -9.72
N PHE A 19 -1.11 -3.30 -10.08
CA PHE A 19 -1.60 -3.11 -11.46
C PHE A 19 -0.83 -2.01 -12.23
N ASN A 20 -0.06 -1.17 -11.53
CA ASN A 20 0.85 -0.18 -12.11
C ASN A 20 2.22 -0.19 -11.40
N PRO A 21 2.96 -1.32 -11.42
CA PRO A 21 4.21 -1.47 -10.67
C PRO A 21 5.34 -0.55 -11.17
N LYS A 22 5.26 -0.06 -12.41
CA LYS A 22 6.24 0.87 -12.98
C LYS A 22 5.86 2.34 -12.76
N GLY A 23 4.63 2.64 -12.37
CA GLY A 23 4.13 4.00 -12.24
C GLY A 23 3.98 4.74 -13.57
N ASP A 24 3.96 4.04 -14.71
CA ASP A 24 3.90 4.63 -16.06
C ASP A 24 2.47 4.70 -16.64
N LEU A 25 1.49 4.09 -15.96
CA LEU A 25 0.08 4.12 -16.35
C LEU A 25 -0.69 5.24 -15.65
N ASN A 26 -0.90 6.35 -16.35
CA ASN A 26 -1.69 7.48 -15.85
C ASN A 26 -3.18 7.13 -15.75
N GLY A 27 -3.83 7.48 -14.63
CA GLY A 27 -5.28 7.37 -14.45
C GLY A 27 -5.78 5.97 -14.09
N ILE A 28 -4.87 5.03 -13.82
CA ILE A 28 -5.25 3.68 -13.40
C ILE A 28 -6.03 3.69 -12.09
N GLU A 29 -5.71 4.61 -11.18
CA GLU A 29 -6.39 4.77 -9.89
C GLU A 29 -7.88 5.00 -10.11
N LYS A 30 -8.22 5.94 -11.00
CA LYS A 30 -9.61 6.25 -11.36
C LYS A 30 -10.29 5.11 -12.10
N ALA A 31 -9.59 4.44 -13.01
CA ALA A 31 -10.13 3.28 -13.70
C ALA A 31 -10.49 2.16 -12.72
N MET A 32 -9.63 1.92 -11.72
CA MET A 32 -9.89 0.95 -10.66
C MET A 32 -11.08 1.35 -9.78
N ALA A 33 -11.17 2.62 -9.38
CA ALA A 33 -12.31 3.13 -8.61
C ALA A 33 -13.62 2.99 -9.42
N ALA A 34 -13.61 3.34 -10.71
CA ALA A 34 -14.75 3.16 -11.59
C ALA A 34 -15.17 1.69 -11.69
N LEU A 35 -14.22 0.77 -11.90
CA LEU A 35 -14.51 -0.66 -11.93
C LEU A 35 -15.09 -1.15 -10.60
N LEU A 36 -14.53 -0.74 -9.46
CA LEU A 36 -15.01 -1.14 -8.13
C LEU A 36 -16.45 -0.67 -7.91
N LEU A 37 -16.71 0.61 -8.14
CA LEU A 37 -17.97 1.26 -7.77
C LEU A 37 -19.11 1.01 -8.77
N THR A 38 -18.80 0.66 -10.02
CA THR A 38 -19.82 0.48 -11.08
C THR A 38 -20.08 -0.98 -11.46
N SER A 39 -19.24 -1.92 -11.01
CA SER A 39 -19.46 -3.34 -11.25
C SER A 39 -20.67 -3.88 -10.48
N TYR A 40 -21.32 -4.91 -11.02
CA TYR A 40 -22.45 -5.58 -10.37
C TYR A 40 -22.01 -6.32 -9.11
N GLY A 41 -22.29 -5.75 -7.93
CA GLY A 41 -21.96 -6.33 -6.64
C GLY A 41 -22.06 -5.29 -5.52
N VAL A 42 -21.60 -5.67 -4.33
CA VAL A 42 -21.40 -4.75 -3.21
C VAL A 42 -19.94 -4.29 -3.23
N PRO A 43 -19.64 -3.01 -3.51
CA PRO A 43 -18.27 -2.53 -3.50
C PRO A 43 -17.74 -2.43 -2.06
N PHE A 44 -16.49 -2.86 -1.86
CA PHE A 44 -15.73 -2.64 -0.64
C PHE A 44 -14.42 -1.93 -1.00
N MET A 45 -14.26 -0.74 -0.43
CA MET A 45 -13.07 0.09 -0.58
C MET A 45 -12.31 0.10 0.74
N TYR A 46 -11.04 -0.27 0.70
CA TYR A 46 -10.14 -0.24 1.84
C TYR A 46 -9.49 1.15 1.95
N PHE A 47 -9.24 1.62 3.18
CA PHE A 47 -8.75 2.98 3.42
C PHE A 47 -7.47 3.26 2.62
N GLY A 48 -7.34 4.46 2.05
CA GLY A 48 -6.21 4.83 1.23
C GLY A 48 -6.37 4.51 -0.26
N GLU A 49 -7.30 3.63 -0.65
CA GLU A 49 -7.64 3.42 -2.06
C GLU A 49 -8.18 4.70 -2.70
N GLU A 50 -8.99 5.45 -1.97
CA GLU A 50 -9.64 6.70 -2.38
C GLU A 50 -8.66 7.85 -2.65
N ILE A 51 -7.41 7.73 -2.20
CA ILE A 51 -6.33 8.66 -2.54
C ILE A 51 -5.27 8.01 -3.44
N GLY A 52 -5.33 6.69 -3.67
CA GLY A 52 -4.36 5.97 -4.50
C GLY A 52 -3.06 5.60 -3.76
N MET A 53 -3.13 5.34 -2.45
CA MET A 53 -1.97 4.91 -1.64
C MET A 53 -1.27 3.70 -2.26
N LYS A 54 0.06 3.72 -2.23
CA LYS A 54 0.93 2.65 -2.75
C LYS A 54 1.46 1.72 -1.66
N ASP A 55 2.00 0.59 -2.08
CA ASP A 55 2.65 -0.38 -1.19
C ASP A 55 3.74 0.31 -0.36
N LEU A 56 3.68 0.11 0.96
CA LEU A 56 4.77 0.43 1.86
C LEU A 56 5.94 -0.54 1.64
N LEU A 57 7.12 0.00 1.34
CA LEU A 57 8.35 -0.78 1.23
C LEU A 57 9.18 -0.70 2.52
N CYS A 58 9.63 -1.85 3.00
CA CYS A 58 10.51 -1.98 4.15
C CYS A 58 11.97 -2.11 3.68
N PHE A 59 12.81 -1.16 4.08
CA PHE A 59 14.24 -1.14 3.72
C PHE A 59 15.16 -1.78 4.77
N ASP A 60 14.64 -2.06 5.97
CA ASP A 60 15.34 -2.76 7.04
C ASP A 60 14.44 -3.87 7.59
N ILE A 61 14.90 -5.13 7.51
CA ILE A 61 14.13 -6.28 7.99
C ILE A 61 13.76 -6.18 9.48
N LYS A 62 14.57 -5.49 10.30
CA LYS A 62 14.28 -5.31 11.74
C LYS A 62 13.05 -4.43 11.99
N LYS A 63 12.61 -3.68 10.98
CA LYS A 63 11.44 -2.80 11.04
C LYS A 63 10.21 -3.39 10.38
N MET A 64 10.32 -4.59 9.84
CA MET A 64 9.18 -5.35 9.34
C MET A 64 8.45 -5.99 10.52
N ASN A 65 7.13 -5.88 10.56
CA ASN A 65 6.30 -6.43 11.63
C ASN A 65 5.62 -7.73 11.20
N ASP A 66 5.30 -7.88 9.93
CA ASP A 66 4.58 -9.05 9.43
C ASP A 66 5.45 -10.31 9.44
N ILE A 67 4.96 -11.31 10.17
CA ILE A 67 5.63 -12.60 10.33
C ILE A 67 5.84 -13.33 9.00
N GLN A 68 4.96 -13.16 8.01
CA GLN A 68 5.12 -13.82 6.71
C GLN A 68 6.32 -13.24 5.96
N GLY A 69 6.46 -11.92 5.95
CA GLY A 69 7.63 -11.24 5.40
C GLY A 69 8.93 -11.63 6.11
N ILE A 70 8.94 -11.61 7.45
CA ILE A 70 10.10 -12.02 8.27
C ILE A 70 10.50 -13.48 8.00
N THR A 71 9.52 -14.38 7.94
CA THR A 71 9.76 -15.80 7.66
C THR A 71 10.29 -15.98 6.24
N LYS A 72 9.71 -15.28 5.27
CA LYS A 72 10.17 -15.31 3.88
C LYS A 72 11.62 -14.85 3.78
N TYR A 73 11.99 -13.77 4.45
CA TYR A 73 13.36 -13.28 4.49
C TYR A 73 14.35 -14.36 4.94
N LYS A 74 14.07 -15.02 6.08
CA LYS A 74 14.92 -16.10 6.63
C LYS A 74 15.05 -17.27 5.65
N LEU A 75 13.95 -17.73 5.08
CA LEU A 75 13.95 -18.83 4.10
C LEU A 75 14.75 -18.50 2.83
N GLU A 76 14.77 -17.23 2.41
CA GLU A 76 15.56 -16.82 1.25
C GLU A 76 17.06 -16.72 1.56
N LEU A 77 17.43 -16.30 2.78
CA LEU A 77 18.83 -16.37 3.24
C LEU A 77 19.33 -17.82 3.34
N GLU A 78 18.50 -18.74 3.86
CA GLU A 78 18.82 -20.17 3.93
C GLU A 78 19.06 -20.79 2.54
N LYS A 79 18.44 -20.23 1.49
CA LYS A 79 18.67 -20.62 0.10
C LYS A 79 19.93 -20.00 -0.52
N GLY A 80 20.70 -19.25 0.27
CA GLY A 80 21.94 -18.60 -0.18
C GLY A 80 21.72 -17.29 -0.93
N LYS A 81 20.54 -16.67 -0.85
CA LYS A 81 20.33 -15.34 -1.43
C LYS A 81 21.00 -14.26 -0.60
N THR A 82 21.32 -13.15 -1.26
CA THR A 82 21.81 -11.96 -0.55
C THR A 82 20.72 -11.34 0.31
N GLU A 83 21.10 -10.55 1.31
CA GLU A 83 20.15 -9.81 2.16
C GLU A 83 19.22 -8.91 1.35
N SER A 84 19.72 -8.29 0.27
CA SER A 84 18.93 -7.44 -0.62
C SER A 84 17.85 -8.24 -1.36
N GLU A 85 18.21 -9.37 -1.96
CA GLU A 85 17.26 -10.24 -2.66
C GLU A 85 16.24 -10.88 -1.70
N ALA A 86 16.69 -11.23 -0.50
CA ALA A 86 15.83 -11.73 0.57
C ALA A 86 14.84 -10.65 1.00
N LEU A 87 15.27 -9.38 1.14
CA LEU A 87 14.41 -8.26 1.51
C LEU A 87 13.38 -7.92 0.42
N ILE A 88 13.77 -7.97 -0.86
CA ILE A 88 12.82 -7.83 -1.97
C ILE A 88 11.75 -8.92 -1.90
N SER A 89 12.16 -10.16 -1.63
CA SER A 89 11.24 -11.30 -1.49
C SER A 89 10.34 -11.14 -0.26
N ALA A 90 10.88 -10.64 0.84
CA ALA A 90 10.16 -10.36 2.07
C ALA A 90 9.09 -9.28 1.85
N ASN A 91 9.41 -8.16 1.22
CA ASN A 91 8.44 -7.12 0.85
C ASN A 91 7.33 -7.65 -0.07
N LYS A 92 7.66 -8.54 -1.01
CA LYS A 92 6.66 -9.18 -1.87
C LYS A 92 5.67 -10.04 -1.08
N SER A 93 6.14 -10.75 -0.05
CA SER A 93 5.28 -11.62 0.79
C SER A 93 4.66 -10.91 1.99
N SER A 94 5.23 -9.82 2.47
CA SER A 94 4.80 -9.12 3.67
C SER A 94 3.45 -8.46 3.48
N ARG A 95 2.56 -8.58 4.45
CA ARG A 95 1.26 -7.90 4.44
C ARG A 95 1.34 -6.45 4.92
N ASP A 96 2.47 -6.04 5.48
CA ASP A 96 2.70 -4.66 5.96
C ASP A 96 2.54 -3.61 4.85
N LYS A 97 2.74 -4.01 3.59
CA LYS A 97 2.57 -3.17 2.40
C LYS A 97 1.25 -2.39 2.34
N SER A 98 0.15 -2.91 2.91
CA SER A 98 -1.16 -2.25 2.95
C SER A 98 -1.61 -1.87 4.37
N ARG A 99 -0.70 -1.93 5.34
CA ARG A 99 -0.95 -1.59 6.75
C ARG A 99 -0.29 -0.29 7.16
N SER A 100 0.31 0.42 6.22
CA SER A 100 0.81 1.78 6.46
C SER A 100 -0.30 2.67 7.02
N PRO A 101 0.04 3.61 7.91
CA PRO A 101 -0.93 4.58 8.40
C PRO A 101 -1.54 5.38 7.26
N MET A 102 -2.78 5.82 7.44
CA MET A 102 -3.44 6.68 6.46
C MET A 102 -2.66 7.98 6.27
N GLN A 103 -2.48 8.39 5.01
CA GLN A 103 -1.72 9.57 4.63
C GLN A 103 -2.63 10.81 4.62
N TRP A 104 -2.81 11.49 5.76
CA TRP A 104 -3.70 12.64 5.86
C TRP A 104 -3.11 13.92 5.25
N ASN A 105 -1.86 14.23 5.57
CA ASN A 105 -1.17 15.44 5.12
C ASN A 105 0.36 15.25 5.14
N ASN A 106 1.12 16.33 4.85
CA ASN A 106 2.58 16.30 4.80
C ASN A 106 3.28 16.44 6.18
N SER A 107 2.53 16.43 7.29
CA SER A 107 3.13 16.53 8.62
C SER A 107 3.81 15.21 9.04
N LYS A 108 4.47 15.21 10.20
CA LYS A 108 5.12 14.01 10.74
C LYS A 108 4.12 12.86 10.82
N TYR A 109 4.55 11.66 10.44
CA TYR A 109 3.70 10.47 10.38
C TYR A 109 2.44 10.66 9.53
N TYR A 110 2.53 11.49 8.49
CA TYR A 110 1.43 11.86 7.60
C TYR A 110 0.20 12.44 8.31
N GLY A 111 0.37 13.03 9.49
CA GLY A 111 -0.74 13.50 10.32
C GLY A 111 -1.54 12.39 10.99
N PHE A 112 -1.12 11.13 10.89
CA PHE A 112 -1.77 10.01 11.55
C PHE A 112 -1.55 10.01 13.08
N SER A 113 -0.37 10.43 13.53
CA SER A 113 0.03 10.35 14.94
C SER A 113 1.00 11.47 15.30
N SER A 114 1.03 11.86 16.57
CA SER A 114 2.05 12.74 17.14
C SER A 114 3.30 11.99 17.61
N VAL A 115 3.18 10.68 17.83
CA VAL A 115 4.26 9.77 18.25
C VAL A 115 4.55 8.72 17.18
N GLU A 116 5.67 8.01 17.31
CA GLU A 116 6.06 6.96 16.36
C GLU A 116 4.97 5.88 16.23
N PRO A 117 4.44 5.65 15.01
CA PRO A 117 3.48 4.59 14.76
C PRO A 117 4.09 3.21 15.00
N TRP A 118 3.22 2.23 15.27
CA TRP A 118 3.62 0.84 15.47
C TRP A 118 4.29 0.20 14.25
N ILE A 119 4.07 0.76 13.05
CA ILE A 119 4.62 0.30 11.78
C ILE A 119 5.56 1.35 11.21
N ASN A 120 6.67 0.88 10.64
CA ASN A 120 7.65 1.76 10.03
C ASN A 120 7.08 2.46 8.80
N ILE A 121 7.35 3.75 8.66
CA ILE A 121 6.88 4.59 7.54
C ILE A 121 8.04 5.29 6.82
N GLU A 122 9.24 4.72 6.88
CA GLU A 122 10.42 5.30 6.25
C GLU A 122 10.36 5.38 4.73
N ASP A 123 9.35 4.75 4.12
CA ASP A 123 9.07 4.87 2.70
C ASP A 123 8.45 6.24 2.37
N LYS A 124 9.30 7.18 1.94
CA LYS A 124 8.88 8.49 1.42
C LYS A 124 8.68 8.49 -0.09
N LEU A 125 8.59 7.32 -0.74
CA LEU A 125 8.40 7.25 -2.19
C LEU A 125 6.98 7.63 -2.62
N ASP A 126 6.01 7.59 -1.69
CA ASP A 126 4.64 8.03 -1.92
C ASP A 126 4.39 9.42 -1.32
N ASP A 127 4.10 10.39 -2.20
CA ASP A 127 3.82 11.78 -1.85
C ASP A 127 2.30 12.09 -1.79
N THR A 128 1.47 11.07 -2.00
CA THR A 128 0.01 11.13 -2.00
C THR A 128 -0.53 11.41 -0.59
N ASN A 129 -1.53 12.29 -0.44
CA ASN A 129 -2.25 12.43 0.82
C ASN A 129 -3.61 13.11 0.62
N VAL A 130 -4.48 12.98 1.63
CA VAL A 130 -5.85 13.53 1.62
C VAL A 130 -5.86 15.04 1.38
N GLU A 131 -5.01 15.80 2.08
CA GLU A 131 -4.94 17.25 1.92
C GLU A 131 -4.69 17.67 0.47
N LYS A 132 -3.74 17.04 -0.22
CA LYS A 132 -3.48 17.28 -1.65
C LYS A 132 -4.65 16.85 -2.53
N CYS A 133 -5.22 15.66 -2.29
CA CYS A 133 -6.34 15.17 -3.09
C CYS A 133 -7.59 16.07 -2.96
N LEU A 134 -7.83 16.64 -1.78
CA LEU A 134 -8.93 17.59 -1.57
C LEU A 134 -8.72 18.93 -2.30
N GLN A 135 -7.48 19.31 -2.60
CA GLN A 135 -7.18 20.54 -3.35
C GLN A 135 -7.24 20.32 -4.87
N ASP A 136 -6.94 19.12 -5.35
CA ASP A 136 -6.98 18.76 -6.77
C ASP A 136 -8.37 18.26 -7.20
N ASN A 137 -9.07 19.02 -8.04
CA ASN A 137 -10.36 18.64 -8.63
C ASN A 137 -10.28 17.42 -9.56
N ASN A 138 -9.08 17.05 -10.01
CA ASN A 138 -8.84 15.86 -10.79
C ASN A 138 -8.24 14.72 -9.97
N SER A 139 -8.24 14.80 -8.64
CA SER A 139 -7.80 13.66 -7.82
C SER A 139 -8.77 12.47 -7.95
N ILE A 140 -8.39 11.32 -7.42
CA ILE A 140 -9.30 10.16 -7.28
C ILE A 140 -10.36 10.38 -6.20
N LEU A 141 -10.09 11.25 -5.22
CA LEU A 141 -10.97 11.50 -4.08
C LEU A 141 -12.23 12.32 -4.45
N LYS A 142 -12.16 13.08 -5.54
CA LYS A 142 -13.24 13.94 -6.05
C LYS A 142 -13.86 13.37 -7.31
#